data_AF-A0A428ZKT9-F1
#
_entry.id   AF-A0A428ZKT9-F1
#
_cell.length_a   1.000
_cell.length_b   1.000
_cell.length_c   1.000
_cell.angle_alpha   90.00
_cell.angle_beta   90.00
_cell.angle_gamma   90.00
#
_symmetry.space_group_name_H-M   'P 1'
#
loop_
_entity.id
_entity.type
_entity.pdbx_description
1 polymer ?
#
loop_
_entity_poly.entity_id
_entity_poly.type
_entity_poly.pdbx_seq_one_letter_code
_entity_poly.pdbx_strand_id
1 'polypeptide(L)' 'MSQHTLDELTRQSGDHLAEVEQRLVDRYQDIPAEEIHRFAESEAGRLAERPIQAFVPILVERAVRNRLDNDRT' A
#
# COMPACT_ATOMS: atom_id res chain seq x y z
N MET A 1 21.13 -10.11 -13.35
CA MET A 1 20.25 -9.02 -12.87
C MET A 1 21.14 -7.84 -12.56
N SER A 2 20.98 -6.70 -13.24
CA SER A 2 21.81 -5.51 -12.99
C SER A 2 21.19 -4.64 -11.89
N GLN A 3 22.00 -3.88 -11.17
CA GLN A 3 21.53 -2.99 -10.09
C GLN A 3 20.49 -1.97 -10.59
N HIS A 4 20.61 -1.51 -11.83
CA HIS A 4 19.65 -0.62 -12.49
C HIS A 4 18.24 -1.19 -12.57
N THR A 5 18.11 -2.49 -12.84
CA THR A 5 16.81 -3.16 -12.97
C THR A 5 16.10 -3.28 -11.62
N LEU A 6 16.87 -3.42 -10.53
CA LEU A 6 16.30 -3.46 -9.18
C LEU A 6 15.75 -2.08 -8.79
N ASP A 7 16.51 -1.02 -9.04
CA ASP A 7 16.11 0.35 -8.71
C ASP A 7 14.86 0.80 -9.48
N GLU A 8 14.70 0.41 -10.75
CA GLU A 8 13.51 0.69 -11.55
C GLU A 8 12.26 -0.03 -11.02
N LEU A 9 12.40 -1.31 -10.65
CA LEU A 9 11.31 -2.09 -10.07
C LEU A 9 10.90 -1.55 -8.69
N THR A 10 11.86 -1.11 -7.87
CA THR A 10 11.60 -0.49 -6.57
C THR A 10 10.91 0.87 -6.72
N ARG A 11 11.35 1.72 -7.67
CA ARG A 11 10.69 3.01 -7.96
C ARG A 11 9.25 2.81 -8.44
N GLN A 12 9.03 1.90 -9.40
CA GLN A 12 7.67 1.54 -9.84
C GLN A 12 6.80 1.07 -8.67
N SER A 13 7.33 0.24 -7.79
CA SER A 13 6.60 -0.24 -6.61
C SER A 13 6.22 0.88 -5.63
N GLY A 14 7.10 1.87 -5.45
CA GLY A 14 6.84 3.06 -4.61
C GLY A 14 5.74 3.96 -5.20
N ASP A 15 5.79 4.21 -6.51
CA ASP A 15 4.75 4.98 -7.22
C ASP A 15 3.37 4.29 -7.08
N HIS A 16 3.32 2.96 -7.16
CA HIS A 16 2.09 2.20 -6.97
C HIS A 16 1.51 2.26 -5.55
N LEU A 17 2.34 2.38 -4.50
CA LEU A 17 1.86 2.51 -3.13
C LEU A 17 1.23 3.88 -2.87
N ALA A 18 1.82 4.96 -3.41
CA ALA A 18 1.23 6.29 -3.32
C ALA A 18 -0.14 6.37 -4.02
N GLU A 19 -0.26 5.73 -5.19
CA GLU A 19 -1.55 5.62 -5.89
C GLU A 19 -2.60 4.82 -5.10
N VAL A 20 -2.19 3.75 -4.42
CA VAL A 20 -3.07 2.98 -3.51
C VAL A 20 -3.55 3.87 -2.37
N GLU A 21 -2.64 4.60 -1.72
CA GLU A 21 -2.98 5.48 -0.60
C GLU A 21 -3.98 6.56 -1.04
N GLN A 22 -3.75 7.20 -2.18
CA GLN A 22 -4.69 8.18 -2.73
C GLN A 22 -6.08 7.57 -2.98
N ARG A 23 -6.16 6.37 -3.58
CA ARG A 23 -7.45 5.68 -3.77
C ARG A 23 -8.15 5.37 -2.47
N LEU A 24 -7.41 5.03 -1.41
CA LEU A 24 -7.98 4.78 -0.09
C LEU A 24 -8.51 6.07 0.54
N VAL A 25 -7.74 7.18 0.47
CA VAL A 25 -8.18 8.50 0.95
C VAL A 25 -9.44 8.97 0.23
N ASP A 26 -9.49 8.82 -1.10
CA ASP A 26 -10.66 9.21 -1.89
C ASP A 26 -11.90 8.39 -1.54
N ARG A 27 -11.72 7.11 -1.16
CA ARG A 27 -12.80 6.17 -0.82
C ARG A 27 -13.31 6.34 0.61
N TYR A 28 -12.42 6.51 1.58
CA TYR A 28 -12.74 6.57 3.02
C TYR A 28 -12.65 8.01 3.53
N GLN A 29 -13.50 8.88 2.97
CA GLN A 29 -13.48 10.33 3.23
C GLN A 29 -13.81 10.71 4.68
N ASP A 30 -14.41 9.78 5.42
CA ASP A 30 -14.74 9.89 6.84
C ASP A 30 -13.57 9.54 7.78
N ILE A 31 -12.48 8.99 7.24
CA ILE A 31 -11.28 8.61 8.01
C ILE A 31 -10.16 9.63 7.74
N PRO A 32 -9.43 10.09 8.78
CA PRO A 32 -8.29 10.98 8.59
C PRO A 32 -7.23 10.35 7.65
N ALA A 33 -6.73 11.14 6.69
CA ALA A 33 -5.72 10.68 5.75
C ALA A 33 -4.45 10.13 6.45
N GLU A 34 -4.05 10.73 7.57
CA GLU A 34 -2.92 10.24 8.39
C GLU A 34 -3.17 8.84 8.97
N GLU A 35 -4.41 8.48 9.26
CA GLU A 35 -4.75 7.13 9.72
C GLU A 35 -4.71 6.12 8.57
N ILE A 36 -5.19 6.50 7.40
CA ILE A 36 -5.05 5.70 6.17
C ILE A 36 -3.56 5.47 5.84
N HIS A 37 -2.74 6.51 5.92
CA HIS A 37 -1.29 6.44 5.75
C HIS A 37 -0.66 5.43 6.70
N ARG A 38 -0.95 5.54 8.02
CA ARG A 38 -0.43 4.61 9.03
C ARG A 38 -0.81 3.15 8.74
N PHE A 39 -2.02 2.89 8.26
CA PHE A 39 -2.42 1.53 7.88
C PHE A 39 -1.69 1.06 6.62
N ALA A 40 -1.62 1.89 5.58
CA ALA A 40 -0.91 1.54 4.35
C ALA A 40 0.59 1.28 4.60
N GLU A 41 1.25 2.15 5.39
CA GLU A 41 2.67 2.02 5.77
C GLU A 41 2.91 0.74 6.57
N SER A 42 2.07 0.44 7.57
CA SER A 42 2.20 -0.78 8.38
C SER A 42 2.07 -2.05 7.53
N GLU A 43 1.09 -2.08 6.62
CA GLU A 43 0.85 -3.21 5.72
C GLU A 43 1.98 -3.37 4.69
N ALA A 44 2.49 -2.26 4.15
CA ALA A 44 3.63 -2.25 3.24
C ALA A 44 4.90 -2.74 3.94
N GLY A 45 5.17 -2.27 5.16
CA GLY A 45 6.29 -2.71 5.99
C GLY A 45 6.28 -4.21 6.25
N ARG A 46 5.10 -4.80 6.53
CA ARG A 46 4.96 -6.27 6.69
C ARG A 46 5.32 -7.07 5.43
N LEU A 47 5.23 -6.43 4.26
CA LEU A 47 5.48 -7.05 2.95
C LEU A 47 6.83 -6.67 2.33
N ALA A 48 7.59 -5.77 2.95
CA ALA A 48 8.82 -5.20 2.40
C ALA A 48 9.88 -6.26 2.04
N GLU A 49 9.97 -7.34 2.81
CA GLU A 49 10.96 -8.41 2.59
C GLU A 49 10.46 -9.55 1.69
N ARG A 50 9.27 -9.41 1.09
CA ARG A 50 8.71 -10.48 0.23
C ARG A 50 9.44 -10.53 -1.11
N PRO A 51 9.72 -11.74 -1.64
CA PRO A 51 10.47 -11.88 -2.89
C PRO A 51 9.71 -11.38 -4.13
N ILE A 52 8.38 -11.24 -4.04
CA ILE A 52 7.54 -10.75 -5.13
C ILE A 52 6.89 -9.43 -4.70
N GLN A 53 7.43 -8.33 -5.21
CA GLN A 53 6.98 -6.97 -4.89
C GLN A 53 5.80 -6.50 -5.76
N ALA A 54 5.62 -7.09 -6.95
CA ALA A 54 4.60 -6.68 -7.92
C ALA A 54 3.15 -6.72 -7.38
N PHE A 55 2.88 -7.55 -6.37
CA PHE A 55 1.55 -7.66 -5.75
C PHE A 55 1.41 -6.91 -4.43
N VAL A 56 2.47 -6.28 -3.94
CA VAL A 56 2.42 -5.55 -2.66
C VAL A 56 1.34 -4.45 -2.67
N PRO A 57 1.21 -3.61 -3.72
CA PRO A 57 0.20 -2.55 -3.75
C PRO A 57 -1.24 -3.09 -3.59
N ILE A 58 -1.60 -4.15 -4.32
CA ILE A 58 -2.95 -4.74 -4.27
C ILE A 58 -3.22 -5.46 -2.93
N LEU A 59 -2.20 -6.05 -2.33
CA LEU A 59 -2.31 -6.70 -1.01
C LEU A 59 -2.48 -5.66 0.10
N VAL A 60 -1.74 -4.55 0.04
CA VAL A 60 -1.89 -3.41 0.96
C VAL A 60 -3.30 -2.83 0.85
N GLU A 61 -3.74 -2.49 -0.37
CA GLU A 61 -5.08 -1.92 -0.58
C GLU A 61 -6.17 -2.82 -0.01
N ARG A 62 -6.10 -4.13 -0.30
CA ARG A 62 -7.08 -5.10 0.21
C ARG A 62 -7.07 -5.19 1.74
N ALA A 63 -5.90 -5.20 2.37
CA ALA A 63 -5.79 -5.34 3.80
C ALA A 63 -6.34 -4.11 4.54
N VAL A 64 -6.01 -2.91 4.06
CA VAL A 64 -6.53 -1.65 4.63
C VAL A 64 -8.05 -1.60 4.49
N ARG A 65 -8.59 -1.94 3.31
CA ARG A 65 -10.04 -1.99 3.08
C ARG A 65 -10.75 -2.95 4.03
N ASN A 66 -10.24 -4.18 4.15
CA ASN A 66 -10.83 -5.17 5.06
C ASN A 66 -10.85 -4.67 6.51
N ARG A 67 -9.79 -4.01 6.96
CA ARG A 67 -9.72 -3.42 8.30
C ARG A 67 -10.80 -2.37 8.50
N LEU A 68 -10.82 -1.37 7.62
CA LEU A 68 -11.76 -0.25 7.70
C LEU A 68 -13.23 -0.69 7.54
N ASP A 69 -13.50 -1.68 6.69
CA ASP A 69 -14.85 -2.20 6.49
C ASP A 69 -15.33 -3.01 7.71
N ASN A 70 -14.44 -3.73 8.39
CA ASN A 70 -14.76 -4.48 9.61
C ASN A 70 -15.00 -3.56 10.82
N ASP A 71 -14.23 -2.47 10.95
CA ASP A 71 -14.41 -1.50 12.05
C ASP A 71 -15.76 -0.74 11.97
N ARG A 72 -16.46 -0.83 10.82
CA ARG A 72 -17.76 -0.21 10.56
C ARG A 72 -18.96 -1.14 10.80
N THR A 73 -18.74 -2.43 11.05
CA THR A 73 -19.79 -3.45 11.26
C THR A 73 -20.02 -3.70 12.74
#